data_AF-A0A850J8W5-F1
#
_entry.id   AF-A0A850J8W5-F1
#
_cell.length_a   1.000
_cell.length_b   1.000
_cell.length_c   1.000
_cell.angle_alpha   90.00
_cell.angle_beta   90.00
_cell.angle_gamma   90.00
#
_symmetry.space_group_name_H-M   'P 1'
#
loop_
_entity.id
_entity.type
_entity.pdbx_description
1 polymer ?
#
loop_
_entity_poly.entity_id
_entity_poly.type
_entity_poly.pdbx_seq_one_letter_code
_entity_poly.pdbx_strand_id
1 'polypeptide(L)'
;MRACRPWLLAELRILEPDVVVALGATAGKALLGSSFRVTKQRGVLMPLPDLETIGTPSAARELGDEPPERADTQLLATIHPSAVLRAEDRDQTYAGFLDDLKTAASVLH
;
A
#
# COMPACT_ATOMS: atom_id res chain seq x y z
N MET A 1 -9.38 -9.64 7.29
CA MET A 1 -9.35 -9.44 5.82
C MET A 1 -9.33 -10.75 5.02
N ARG A 2 -9.88 -11.87 5.52
CA ARG A 2 -10.01 -13.10 4.69
C ARG A 2 -11.27 -13.08 3.82
N ALA A 3 -12.40 -12.61 4.38
CA ALA A 3 -13.69 -12.60 3.68
C ALA A 3 -13.73 -11.68 2.45
N CYS A 4 -13.10 -10.50 2.50
CA CYS A 4 -13.12 -9.54 1.40
C CYS A 4 -11.97 -9.72 0.39
N ARG A 5 -10.99 -10.60 0.67
CA ARG A 5 -9.83 -10.82 -0.20
C ARG A 5 -10.22 -11.23 -1.63
N PRO A 6 -11.21 -12.11 -1.87
CA PRO A 6 -11.60 -12.47 -3.23
C PRO A 6 -12.04 -11.28 -4.08
N TRP A 7 -12.74 -10.31 -3.49
CA TRP A 7 -13.18 -9.09 -4.17
C TRP A 7 -12.00 -8.19 -4.54
N LEU A 8 -11.10 -7.93 -3.59
CA LEU A 8 -9.89 -7.14 -3.84
C LEU A 8 -9.02 -7.73 -4.96
N LEU A 9 -8.85 -9.05 -4.98
CA LEU A 9 -8.09 -9.71 -6.04
C LEU A 9 -8.81 -9.65 -7.39
N ALA A 10 -10.14 -9.64 -7.42
CA ALA A 10 -10.89 -9.45 -8.66
C ALA A 10 -10.76 -8.01 -9.17
N GLU A 11 -10.84 -7.02 -8.28
CA GLU A 11 -10.66 -5.59 -8.61
C GLU A 11 -9.27 -5.34 -9.23
N LEU A 12 -8.20 -5.83 -8.58
CA LEU A 12 -6.83 -5.66 -9.08
C LEU A 12 -6.61 -6.30 -10.46
N ARG A 13 -7.22 -7.46 -10.73
CA ARG A 13 -7.12 -8.13 -12.03
C ARG A 13 -7.87 -7.41 -13.14
N ILE A 14 -9.01 -6.78 -12.82
CA ILE A 14 -9.85 -6.11 -13.82
C ILE A 14 -9.33 -4.71 -14.12
N LEU A 15 -8.83 -4.02 -13.10
CA LEU A 15 -8.41 -2.62 -13.21
C LEU A 15 -6.96 -2.46 -13.70
N GLU A 16 -6.11 -3.48 -13.55
CA GLU A 16 -4.70 -3.46 -13.94
C GLU A 16 -4.01 -2.11 -13.60
N PRO A 17 -4.02 -1.68 -12.33
CA PRO A 17 -3.60 -0.33 -11.98
C PRO A 17 -2.09 -0.15 -12.10
N ASP A 18 -1.65 1.04 -12.50
CA ASP A 18 -0.23 1.43 -12.44
C ASP A 18 0.26 1.53 -10.98
N VAL A 19 -0.62 1.99 -10.08
CA VAL A 19 -0.32 2.16 -8.65
C VAL A 19 -1.51 1.84 -7.74
N VAL A 20 -1.22 1.18 -6.62
CA VAL A 20 -2.17 0.94 -5.53
C VAL A 20 -1.73 1.75 -4.31
N VAL A 21 -2.64 2.55 -3.75
CA VAL A 21 -2.37 3.32 -2.53
C VAL A 21 -3.12 2.70 -1.34
N ALA A 22 -2.37 2.15 -0.38
CA ALA A 22 -2.93 1.52 0.82
C ALA A 22 -3.13 2.54 1.95
N LEU A 23 -4.38 2.96 2.14
CA LEU A 23 -4.78 3.96 3.14
C LEU A 23 -4.93 3.33 4.54
N GLY A 24 -3.85 3.42 5.33
CA GLY A 24 -3.81 3.02 6.73
C GLY A 24 -3.44 1.56 7.00
N ALA A 25 -3.38 1.22 8.28
CA ALA A 25 -2.85 -0.07 8.73
C ALA A 25 -3.66 -1.29 8.25
N THR A 26 -4.99 -1.17 8.12
CA THR A 26 -5.83 -2.28 7.68
C THR A 26 -5.60 -2.62 6.21
N ALA A 27 -5.56 -1.59 5.33
CA ALA A 27 -5.28 -1.77 3.92
C ALA A 27 -3.85 -2.30 3.71
N GLY A 28 -2.86 -1.67 4.35
CA GLY A 28 -1.47 -2.09 4.25
C GLY A 28 -1.26 -3.54 4.70
N LYS A 29 -1.84 -3.97 5.85
CA LYS A 29 -1.74 -5.35 6.30
C LYS A 29 -2.45 -6.37 5.40
N ALA A 30 -3.48 -5.94 4.67
CA ALA A 30 -4.19 -6.81 3.76
C ALA A 30 -3.40 -7.12 2.49
N LEU A 31 -2.53 -6.20 2.07
CA LEU A 31 -1.64 -6.39 0.93
C LEU A 31 -0.30 -7.01 1.38
N LEU A 32 0.29 -6.45 2.43
CA LEU A 32 1.68 -6.67 2.86
C LEU A 32 1.84 -7.63 4.05
N GLY A 33 0.74 -8.19 4.55
CA GLY A 33 0.75 -9.12 5.68
C GLY A 33 0.75 -8.46 7.06
N SER A 34 0.64 -9.28 8.11
CA SER A 34 0.37 -8.83 9.48
C SER A 34 1.55 -8.11 10.15
N SER A 35 2.78 -8.30 9.65
CA SER A 35 3.99 -7.63 10.12
C SER A 35 4.06 -6.15 9.70
N PHE A 36 3.33 -5.75 8.64
CA PHE A 36 3.34 -4.39 8.13
C PHE A 36 3.01 -3.33 9.18
N ARG A 37 3.74 -2.22 9.16
CA ARG A 37 3.53 -1.05 10.04
C ARG A 37 3.56 0.25 9.24
N VAL A 38 2.39 0.87 9.09
CA VAL A 38 2.21 2.14 8.34
C VAL A 38 3.14 3.26 8.82
N THR A 39 3.38 3.36 10.13
CA THR A 39 4.25 4.41 10.68
C THR A 39 5.72 4.25 10.31
N LYS A 40 6.15 3.05 9.90
CA LYS A 40 7.54 2.76 9.51
C LYS A 40 7.76 2.71 8.00
N GLN A 41 6.70 2.46 7.23
CA GLN A 41 6.79 2.07 5.82
C GLN A 41 5.85 2.90 4.93
N ARG A 42 5.49 4.12 5.35
CA ARG A 42 4.68 5.03 4.53
C ARG A 42 5.53 5.85 3.57
N GLY A 43 4.94 6.26 2.45
CA GLY A 43 5.59 7.17 1.48
C GLY A 43 6.67 6.54 0.63
N VAL A 44 6.81 5.20 0.67
CA VAL A 44 7.80 4.44 -0.11
C VAL A 44 7.08 3.69 -1.22
N LEU A 45 7.57 3.85 -2.45
CA LEU A 45 7.15 3.02 -3.58
C LEU A 45 7.81 1.66 -3.48
N MET A 46 7.01 0.61 -3.64
CA MET A 46 7.46 -0.77 -3.64
C MET A 46 6.69 -1.55 -4.72
N PRO A 47 7.27 -2.61 -5.28
CA PRO A 47 6.52 -3.56 -6.09
C PRO A 47 5.27 -4.06 -5.36
N LEU A 48 4.13 -4.11 -6.04
CA LEU A 48 2.97 -4.84 -5.51
C LEU A 48 3.33 -6.34 -5.44
N PRO A 49 3.09 -7.04 -4.31
CA PRO A 49 3.30 -8.49 -4.25
C PRO A 49 2.42 -9.22 -5.27
N ASP A 50 2.83 -10.42 -5.65
CA ASP A 50 2.06 -11.25 -6.57
C ASP A 50 0.63 -11.45 -6.07
N LEU A 51 -0.35 -11.42 -6.98
CA LEU A 51 -1.76 -11.56 -6.62
C LEU A 51 -2.06 -12.88 -5.88
N GLU A 52 -1.26 -13.92 -6.12
CA GLU A 52 -1.35 -15.19 -5.41
C GLU A 52 -0.90 -15.07 -3.94
N THR A 53 0.09 -14.22 -3.66
CA THR A 53 0.76 -14.07 -2.37
C THR A 53 0.19 -12.91 -1.55
N ILE A 54 -0.50 -11.94 -2.16
CA ILE A 54 -1.18 -10.82 -1.49
C ILE A 54 -1.99 -11.30 -0.28
N GLY A 55 -1.75 -10.66 0.87
CA GLY A 55 -2.46 -10.93 2.13
C GLY A 55 -2.08 -12.25 2.81
N THR A 56 -1.05 -12.94 2.32
CA THR A 56 -0.44 -14.10 2.97
C THR A 56 0.84 -13.67 3.72
N PRO A 57 1.37 -14.50 4.64
CA PRO A 57 2.69 -14.25 5.23
C PRO A 57 3.83 -14.17 4.21
N SER A 58 3.68 -14.76 3.02
CA SER A 58 4.72 -14.77 1.98
C SER A 58 4.89 -13.40 1.31
N ALA A 59 3.80 -12.63 1.13
CA ALA A 59 3.88 -11.27 0.59
C ALA A 59 4.78 -10.33 1.42
N ALA A 60 4.90 -10.57 2.73
CA ALA A 60 5.81 -9.80 3.58
C ALA A 60 7.29 -10.13 3.36
N ARG A 61 7.60 -11.32 2.81
CA ARG A 61 8.96 -11.83 2.59
C ARG A 61 9.49 -11.47 1.20
N GLU A 62 8.62 -11.35 0.19
CA GLU A 62 8.94 -10.89 -1.17
C GLU A 62 9.37 -9.41 -1.22
N LEU A 63 9.18 -8.68 -0.12
CA LEU A 63 9.72 -7.34 0.06
C LEU A 63 11.17 -7.31 0.55
N GLY A 64 11.78 -8.48 0.74
CA GLY A 64 13.18 -8.64 1.12
C GLY A 64 14.05 -9.10 -0.06
N ASP A 65 15.15 -8.37 -0.24
CA ASP A 65 16.40 -8.64 -0.98
C ASP A 65 16.40 -8.95 -2.50
N GLU A 66 15.32 -9.41 -3.13
CA GLU A 66 15.29 -9.58 -4.60
C GLU A 66 14.08 -8.85 -5.22
N PRO A 67 14.28 -7.83 -6.08
CA PRO A 67 13.17 -7.19 -6.77
C PRO A 67 12.54 -8.18 -7.75
N PRO A 68 11.20 -8.31 -7.80
CA PRO A 68 10.54 -9.09 -8.84
C PRO A 68 10.97 -8.57 -10.22
N GLU A 69 11.11 -9.48 -11.19
CA GLU A 69 11.32 -9.15 -12.60
C GLU A 69 10.08 -8.39 -13.12
N ARG A 70 10.05 -7.08 -12.88
CA ARG A 70 8.96 -6.14 -13.17
C ARG A 70 7.61 -6.53 -12.56
N ALA A 71 7.32 -5.97 -11.38
CA ALA A 71 5.94 -5.73 -11.02
C ALA A 71 5.42 -4.53 -11.82
N ASP A 72 4.48 -4.76 -12.73
CA ASP A 72 3.85 -3.70 -13.54
C ASP A 72 3.06 -2.73 -12.65
N THR A 73 2.61 -3.18 -11.49
CA THR A 73 1.90 -2.34 -10.51
C THR A 73 2.80 -1.97 -9.33
N GLN A 74 2.85 -0.68 -9.01
CA GLN A 74 3.47 -0.17 -7.79
C GLN A 74 2.49 -0.16 -6.60
N LEU A 75 3.02 -0.22 -5.38
CA LEU A 75 2.29 -0.08 -4.14
C LEU A 75 2.92 1.04 -3.31
N LEU A 76 2.08 1.89 -2.72
CA LEU A 76 2.50 2.85 -1.71
C LEU A 76 1.54 2.79 -0.53
N ALA A 77 2.07 2.66 0.68
CA ALA A 77 1.27 2.77 1.89
C ALA A 77 1.33 4.19 2.46
N THR A 78 0.23 4.63 3.07
CA THR A 78 0.16 5.91 3.76
C THR A 78 -0.81 5.85 4.94
N ILE A 79 -0.91 6.91 5.73
CA ILE A 79 -1.92 7.01 6.78
C ILE A 79 -3.33 7.03 6.17
N HIS A 80 -4.32 6.57 6.92
CA HIS A 80 -5.70 6.77 6.51
C HIS A 80 -6.09 8.26 6.74
N PRO A 81 -6.82 8.92 5.83
CA PRO A 81 -7.20 10.33 5.99
C PRO A 81 -7.92 10.65 7.31
N SER A 82 -8.72 9.71 7.84
CA SER A 82 -9.38 9.87 9.15
C SER A 82 -8.41 9.93 10.35
N ALA A 83 -7.13 9.61 10.18
CA ALA A 83 -6.09 9.83 11.19
C ALA A 83 -5.70 11.31 11.30
N VAL A 84 -5.77 12.07 10.21
CA VAL A 84 -5.54 13.53 10.19
C VAL A 84 -6.50 14.23 11.14
N LEU A 85 -7.78 13.82 11.13
CA LEU A 85 -8.82 14.39 11.99
C LEU A 85 -8.53 14.23 13.49
N ARG A 86 -7.71 13.24 13.85
CA ARG A 86 -7.37 12.85 15.21
C ARG A 86 -5.96 13.24 15.63
N ALA A 87 -5.18 13.86 14.73
CA ALA A 87 -3.83 14.30 15.03
C ALA A 87 -3.82 15.57 15.89
N GLU A 88 -2.79 15.71 16.71
CA GLU A 88 -2.51 16.94 17.47
C GLU A 88 -2.14 18.08 16.51
N ASP A 89 -1.18 17.84 15.61
CA ASP A 89 -0.83 18.74 14.51
C ASP A 89 -1.46 18.24 13.20
N ARG A 90 -2.65 18.76 12.89
CA ARG A 90 -3.43 18.36 11.71
C ARG A 90 -2.80 18.82 10.41
N ASP A 91 -2.25 20.03 10.39
CA ASP A 91 -1.70 20.63 9.16
C ASP A 91 -0.44 19.90 8.73
N GLN A 92 0.46 19.62 9.67
CA GLN A 92 1.65 18.81 9.40
C GLN A 92 1.28 17.38 8.97
N THR A 93 0.30 16.77 9.65
CA THR A 93 -0.14 15.40 9.31
C THR A 93 -0.77 15.34 7.91
N TYR A 94 -1.57 16.35 7.55
CA TYR A 94 -2.17 16.46 6.22
C TYR A 94 -1.13 16.73 5.13
N ALA A 95 -0.19 17.64 5.38
CA ALA A 95 0.92 17.91 4.46
C ALA A 95 1.72 16.64 4.16
N GLY A 96 2.07 15.88 5.19
CA GLY A 96 2.76 14.60 5.00
C GLY A 96 1.92 13.58 4.25
N PHE A 97 0.59 13.54 4.42
CA PHE A 97 -0.29 12.68 3.62
C PHE A 97 -0.28 13.07 2.14
N LEU A 98 -0.32 14.37 1.85
CA LEU A 98 -0.21 14.86 0.47
C LEU A 98 1.14 14.55 -0.15
N ASP A 99 2.23 14.61 0.61
CA ASP A 99 3.56 14.26 0.10
C ASP A 99 3.63 12.78 -0.32
N ASP A 100 3.05 11.86 0.47
CA ASP A 100 2.92 10.46 0.07
C ASP A 100 2.11 10.28 -1.22
N LEU A 101 1.03 11.04 -1.40
CA LEU A 101 0.21 11.00 -2.61
C LEU A 101 0.95 11.55 -3.83
N LYS A 102 1.78 12.59 -3.66
CA LYS A 102 2.64 13.10 -4.74
C LYS A 102 3.66 12.04 -5.16
N THR A 103 4.23 11.30 -4.22
CA THR A 103 5.10 10.16 -4.52
C THR A 103 4.35 9.10 -5.32
N ALA A 104 3.13 8.74 -4.94
CA ALA A 104 2.32 7.79 -5.72
C ALA A 104 1.98 8.33 -7.12
N ALA A 105 1.70 9.63 -7.25
CA ALA A 105 1.41 10.25 -8.54
C ALA A 105 2.64 10.32 -9.46
N SER A 106 3.87 10.26 -8.91
CA SER A 106 5.11 10.37 -9.70
C SER A 106 5.36 9.19 -10.64
N VAL A 107 4.63 8.07 -10.47
CA VAL A 107 4.72 6.88 -11.34
C VAL A 107 3.57 6.79 -12.34
N LEU A 108 2.65 7.75 -12.34
CA LEU A 108 1.57 7.83 -13.32
C LEU A 108 2.08 8.58 -14.57
N HIS A 109 1.81 8.02 -15.75
CA HIS A 109 2.19 8.58 -17.05
C HIS A 109 1.12 9.50 -17.64
#